data_AF-A0A375HAV2-F1
#
_entry.id   AF-A0A375HAV2-F1
#
_cell.length_a   1.000
_cell.length_b   1.000
_cell.length_c   1.000
_cell.angle_alpha   90.00
_cell.angle_beta   90.00
_cell.angle_gamma   90.00
#
_symmetry.space_group_name_H-M   'P 1'
#
loop_
_entity.id
_entity.type
_entity.pdbx_description
1 polymer ?
#
loop_
_entity_poly.entity_id
_entity_poly.type
_entity_poly.pdbx_seq_one_letter_code
_entity_poly.pdbx_strand_id
1 'polypeptide(L)'
;MQLLSKSTGVDEADVDLEQLVDAIANVIRQKSRDVHLLTTQGNCSNRAECNGDLGTDSAGANQFVAELGKEDYYRDGKQLWVYQPPINKDLSRRLQEPRDAYQLSRLRDSERCLNTVRDAPELEIRRLNLEARNRKEMPSIKREVLKNASSCISGEPLGQDAEVHHEGRVADRPDLSVEPSNMRAVNSGIHRLIHAEQAHTPQALDALGKREGWPQTKREPEPEPEPEPEPEPEPEPEPEPEPEPEPEPEPEHEPEPEPEPEHEASLPPKYRGPKTGNT
;
A
#
# COMPACT_ATOMS: atom_id res chain seq x y z
N MET A 1 44.60 31.06 -2.94
CA MET A 1 43.95 29.94 -2.21
C MET A 1 43.53 28.91 -3.25
N GLN A 2 44.51 28.12 -3.70
CA GLN A 2 44.35 27.02 -4.65
C GLN A 2 44.48 25.72 -3.85
N LEU A 3 43.81 24.64 -4.30
CA LEU A 3 43.80 23.27 -3.77
C LEU A 3 42.80 23.09 -2.59
N LEU A 4 41.87 22.14 -2.58
CA LEU A 4 41.96 20.76 -3.06
C LEU A 4 40.62 20.26 -3.64
N SER A 5 40.70 19.82 -4.89
CA SER A 5 39.92 18.71 -5.40
C SER A 5 40.29 17.44 -4.63
N LYS A 6 39.28 16.75 -4.07
CA LYS A 6 39.36 15.30 -3.88
C LYS A 6 38.11 14.69 -4.47
N SER A 7 38.35 14.05 -5.61
CA SER A 7 37.54 12.95 -6.11
C SER A 7 37.31 11.93 -4.99
N THR A 8 36.07 11.74 -4.59
CA THR A 8 35.62 10.47 -4.05
C THR A 8 34.82 9.81 -5.15
N GLY A 9 35.56 9.22 -6.09
CA GLY A 9 35.07 8.01 -6.72
C GLY A 9 34.99 6.96 -5.62
N VAL A 10 33.78 6.70 -5.17
CA VAL A 10 33.44 5.50 -4.44
C VAL A 10 32.27 4.94 -5.23
N ASP A 11 32.46 3.76 -5.77
CA ASP A 11 31.42 2.94 -6.37
C ASP A 11 30.21 2.93 -5.44
N GLU A 12 29.17 3.71 -5.77
CA GLU A 12 27.92 3.73 -5.02
C GLU A 12 27.16 2.43 -5.33
N ALA A 13 27.48 1.44 -4.50
CA ALA A 13 26.56 0.50 -3.90
C ALA A 13 25.80 -0.43 -4.88
N ASP A 14 26.46 -1.51 -5.27
CA ASP A 14 25.79 -2.81 -5.38
C ASP A 14 25.31 -3.23 -3.98
N VAL A 15 24.29 -2.55 -3.44
CA VAL A 15 23.47 -3.15 -2.39
C VAL A 15 22.72 -4.28 -3.08
N ASP A 16 23.00 -5.50 -2.66
CA ASP A 16 22.30 -6.68 -3.12
C ASP A 16 20.78 -6.44 -3.00
N LEU A 17 20.12 -6.35 -4.16
CA LEU A 17 18.69 -6.07 -4.24
C LEU A 17 17.89 -7.09 -3.42
N GLU A 18 18.40 -8.32 -3.27
CA GLU A 18 17.78 -9.37 -2.46
C GLU A 18 17.83 -9.06 -0.95
N GLN A 19 18.96 -8.57 -0.44
CA GLN A 19 19.08 -8.15 0.97
C GLN A 19 18.18 -6.95 1.27
N LEU A 20 18.03 -6.05 0.29
CA LEU A 20 17.12 -4.91 0.40
C LEU A 20 15.65 -5.35 0.41
N VAL A 21 15.29 -6.36 -0.38
CA VAL A 21 13.95 -6.96 -0.39
C VAL A 21 13.58 -7.55 0.98
N ASP A 22 14.50 -8.25 1.64
CA ASP A 22 14.27 -8.80 2.99
C ASP A 22 14.11 -7.70 4.06
N ALA A 23 14.92 -6.64 3.97
CA ALA A 23 14.79 -5.48 4.84
C ALA A 23 13.43 -4.78 4.64
N ILE A 24 12.99 -4.60 3.40
CA ILE A 24 11.68 -4.04 3.06
C ILE A 24 10.55 -4.93 3.60
N ALA A 25 10.63 -6.25 3.41
CA ALA A 25 9.64 -7.19 3.91
C ALA A 25 9.52 -7.11 5.44
N ASN A 26 10.64 -6.93 6.15
CA ASN A 26 10.64 -6.71 7.60
C ASN A 26 10.00 -5.38 7.99
N VAL A 27 10.28 -4.29 7.27
CA VAL A 27 9.65 -2.99 7.50
C VAL A 27 8.14 -3.09 7.32
N ILE A 28 7.68 -3.74 6.26
CA ILE A 28 6.26 -3.98 6.00
C ILE A 28 5.66 -4.78 7.17
N ARG A 29 6.23 -5.94 7.51
CA ARG A 29 5.75 -6.77 8.63
C ARG A 29 5.69 -6.03 9.97
N GLN A 30 6.68 -5.19 10.28
CA GLN A 30 6.74 -4.47 11.55
C GLN A 30 5.77 -3.28 11.61
N LYS A 31 5.59 -2.58 10.49
CA LYS A 31 4.83 -1.31 10.43
C LYS A 31 3.40 -1.47 9.90
N SER A 32 3.05 -2.65 9.37
CA SER A 32 1.75 -2.95 8.76
C SER A 32 0.88 -3.89 9.60
N ARG A 33 1.04 -3.95 10.93
CA ARG A 33 0.21 -4.83 11.80
C ARG A 33 -1.31 -4.73 11.50
N ASP A 34 -1.77 -3.60 10.98
CA ASP A 34 -3.16 -3.37 10.55
C ASP A 34 -3.35 -3.12 9.03
N VAL A 35 -2.28 -2.94 8.24
CA VAL A 35 -2.36 -2.75 6.77
C VAL A 35 -1.94 -4.02 6.07
N HIS A 36 -2.84 -4.54 5.27
CA HIS A 36 -2.78 -5.89 4.78
C HIS A 36 -1.82 -5.94 3.57
N LEU A 37 -0.72 -6.66 3.78
CA LEU A 37 0.31 -7.07 2.83
C LEU A 37 0.64 -6.02 1.76
N LEU A 38 1.64 -5.18 2.04
CA LEU A 38 2.30 -4.45 0.98
C LEU A 38 3.31 -5.38 0.27
N THR A 39 3.41 -5.27 -1.06
CA THR A 39 4.43 -6.01 -1.81
C THR A 39 5.84 -5.57 -1.38
N THR A 40 6.87 -6.34 -1.74
CA THR A 40 8.28 -5.91 -1.57
C THR A 40 8.65 -4.67 -2.42
N GLN A 41 7.75 -4.23 -3.30
CA GLN A 41 7.82 -2.93 -3.97
C GLN A 41 7.27 -1.78 -3.10
N GLY A 42 6.56 -2.09 -2.01
CA GLY A 42 6.11 -1.14 -1.00
C GLY A 42 5.01 -0.18 -1.44
N ASN A 43 4.42 -0.43 -2.61
CA ASN A 43 3.53 0.48 -3.31
C ASN A 43 2.21 -0.17 -3.75
N CYS A 44 1.95 -1.44 -3.39
CA CYS A 44 0.70 -2.12 -3.73
C CYS A 44 0.16 -2.90 -2.52
N SER A 45 -1.16 -2.92 -2.37
CA SER A 45 -1.91 -3.76 -1.42
C SER A 45 -2.57 -4.93 -2.12
N ASN A 46 -2.85 -6.01 -1.40
CA ASN A 46 -3.57 -7.15 -1.97
C ASN A 46 -5.02 -6.77 -2.31
N ARG A 47 -5.49 -7.09 -3.52
CA ARG A 47 -6.88 -6.83 -3.94
C ARG A 47 -7.90 -7.41 -2.95
N ALA A 48 -7.64 -8.61 -2.43
CA ALA A 48 -8.55 -9.30 -1.52
C ALA A 48 -8.65 -8.62 -0.14
N GLU A 49 -7.71 -7.73 0.19
CA GLU A 49 -7.58 -7.14 1.52
C GLU A 49 -7.84 -5.62 1.52
N CYS A 50 -8.32 -5.07 0.40
CA CYS A 50 -8.67 -3.65 0.29
C CYS A 50 -9.78 -3.22 1.27
N ASN A 51 -10.58 -4.16 1.78
CA ASN A 51 -11.57 -3.90 2.83
C ASN A 51 -10.91 -3.38 4.13
N GLY A 52 -9.78 -3.98 4.52
CA GLY A 52 -8.98 -3.56 5.67
C GLY A 52 -8.41 -2.16 5.45
N ASP A 53 -7.78 -1.94 4.30
CA ASP A 53 -7.16 -0.66 3.94
C ASP A 53 -8.20 0.47 3.92
N LEU A 54 -9.38 0.24 3.35
CA LEU A 54 -10.44 1.25 3.20
C LEU A 54 -11.40 1.32 4.40
N GLY A 55 -11.14 0.55 5.46
CA GLY A 55 -11.99 0.50 6.65
C GLY A 55 -13.46 0.19 6.34
N THR A 56 -13.70 -0.73 5.41
CA THR A 56 -15.02 -1.05 4.84
C THR A 56 -15.26 -2.56 4.86
N ASP A 57 -16.50 -2.97 4.59
CA ASP A 57 -16.85 -4.37 4.36
C ASP A 57 -16.43 -4.86 2.96
N SER A 58 -16.58 -6.17 2.71
CA SER A 58 -16.21 -6.76 1.41
C SER A 58 -17.00 -6.16 0.24
N ALA A 59 -18.27 -5.78 0.45
CA ALA A 59 -19.09 -5.14 -0.58
C ALA A 59 -18.52 -3.78 -0.99
N GLY A 60 -18.17 -2.93 -0.03
CA GLY A 60 -17.55 -1.63 -0.31
C GLY A 60 -16.15 -1.75 -0.92
N ALA A 61 -15.39 -2.79 -0.57
CA ALA A 61 -14.10 -3.08 -1.20
C ALA A 61 -14.26 -3.54 -2.65
N ASN A 62 -15.22 -4.43 -2.93
CA ASN A 62 -15.53 -4.88 -4.28
C ASN A 62 -16.00 -3.72 -5.17
N GLN A 63 -16.81 -2.81 -4.64
CA GLN A 63 -17.21 -1.61 -5.38
C GLN A 63 -15.99 -0.74 -5.73
N PHE A 64 -15.10 -0.47 -4.77
CA PHE A 64 -13.87 0.28 -5.04
C PHE A 64 -13.03 -0.39 -6.13
N VAL A 65 -12.82 -1.71 -6.03
CA VAL A 65 -12.06 -2.49 -7.01
C VAL A 65 -12.71 -2.45 -8.39
N ALA A 66 -14.05 -2.51 -8.47
CA ALA A 66 -14.78 -2.47 -9.75
C ALA A 66 -14.63 -1.13 -10.50
N GLU A 67 -14.28 -0.05 -9.80
CA GLU A 67 -14.06 1.28 -10.39
C GLU A 67 -12.62 1.50 -10.88
N LEU A 68 -11.69 0.58 -10.60
CA LEU A 68 -10.27 0.71 -10.94
C LEU A 68 -9.98 0.41 -12.42
N GLY A 69 -9.03 1.16 -12.99
CA GLY A 69 -8.49 0.90 -14.31
C GLY A 69 -7.37 -0.14 -14.27
N LYS A 70 -6.96 -0.64 -15.44
CA LYS A 70 -5.87 -1.64 -15.53
C LYS A 70 -4.53 -1.12 -15.02
N GLU A 71 -4.30 0.19 -15.19
CA GLU A 71 -3.10 0.90 -14.72
C GLU A 71 -3.02 1.00 -13.19
N ASP A 72 -4.13 0.75 -12.49
CA ASP A 72 -4.21 0.74 -11.03
C ASP A 72 -3.78 -0.61 -10.44
N TYR A 73 -3.49 -1.60 -11.28
CA TYR A 73 -3.08 -2.93 -10.86
C TYR A 73 -1.64 -3.27 -11.20
N TYR A 74 -1.03 -4.07 -10.33
CA TYR A 74 0.22 -4.79 -10.55
C TYR A 74 -0.05 -6.29 -10.49
N ARG A 75 0.42 -7.05 -11.49
CA ARG A 75 0.26 -8.51 -11.52
C ARG A 75 1.59 -9.18 -11.17
N ASP A 76 1.57 -10.04 -10.16
CA ASP A 76 2.71 -10.88 -9.76
C ASP A 76 2.30 -12.35 -9.80
N GLY A 77 2.63 -13.01 -10.92
CA GLY A 77 2.15 -14.36 -11.21
C GLY A 77 0.61 -14.42 -11.26
N LYS A 78 0.01 -15.16 -10.33
CA LYS A 78 -1.45 -15.28 -10.19
C LYS A 78 -2.06 -14.21 -9.30
N GLN A 79 -1.25 -13.48 -8.54
CA GLN A 79 -1.74 -12.49 -7.60
C GLN A 79 -1.93 -11.15 -8.31
N LEU A 80 -3.07 -10.50 -8.01
CA LEU A 80 -3.37 -9.15 -8.48
C LEU A 80 -3.33 -8.19 -7.30
N TRP A 81 -2.50 -7.17 -7.42
CA TRP A 81 -2.25 -6.16 -6.41
C TRP A 81 -2.78 -4.81 -6.88
N VAL A 82 -3.30 -4.01 -5.95
CA VAL A 82 -3.80 -2.66 -6.21
C VAL A 82 -2.73 -1.65 -5.80
N TYR A 83 -2.35 -0.74 -6.69
CA TYR A 83 -1.39 0.31 -6.34
C TYR A 83 -1.96 1.24 -5.24
N GLN A 84 -1.09 1.81 -4.41
CA GLN A 84 -1.48 2.71 -3.32
C GLN A 84 -2.19 4.01 -3.76
N PRO A 85 -1.88 4.67 -4.89
CA PRO A 85 -2.53 5.93 -5.27
C PRO A 85 -4.07 5.90 -5.29
N PRO A 86 -4.76 4.93 -5.94
CA PRO A 86 -6.21 4.85 -5.87
C PRO A 86 -6.74 4.61 -4.44
N ILE A 87 -6.04 3.81 -3.63
CA ILE A 87 -6.42 3.59 -2.21
C ILE A 87 -6.33 4.90 -1.43
N ASN A 88 -5.22 5.64 -1.56
CA ASN A 88 -5.03 6.92 -0.90
C ASN A 88 -6.06 7.97 -1.36
N LYS A 89 -6.42 7.97 -2.65
CA LYS A 89 -7.48 8.83 -3.18
C LYS A 89 -8.82 8.53 -2.52
N ASP A 90 -9.17 7.25 -2.37
CA ASP A 90 -10.43 6.86 -1.74
C ASP A 90 -10.42 7.11 -0.23
N LEU A 91 -9.32 6.82 0.46
CA LEU A 91 -9.11 7.16 1.88
C LEU A 91 -9.28 8.65 2.13
N SER A 92 -8.65 9.49 1.30
CA SER A 92 -8.74 10.94 1.41
C SER A 92 -10.19 11.43 1.27
N ARG A 93 -10.97 10.85 0.35
CA ARG A 93 -12.41 11.12 0.23
C ARG A 93 -13.16 10.70 1.49
N ARG A 94 -12.98 9.45 1.95
CA ARG A 94 -13.69 8.91 3.13
C ARG A 94 -13.40 9.69 4.41
N LEU A 95 -12.17 10.18 4.59
CA LEU A 95 -11.75 10.98 5.74
C LEU A 95 -12.40 12.37 5.80
N GLN A 96 -12.86 12.90 4.67
CA GLN A 96 -13.56 14.19 4.57
C GLN A 96 -15.08 14.06 4.74
N GLU A 97 -15.61 12.84 4.76
CA GLU A 97 -17.04 12.55 4.89
C GLU A 97 -17.46 12.44 6.37
N PRO A 98 -18.71 12.81 6.73
CA PRO A 98 -19.23 12.59 8.07
C PRO A 98 -19.28 11.09 8.41
N ARG A 99 -18.55 10.69 9.45
CA ARG A 99 -18.43 9.31 9.93
C ARG A 99 -18.33 9.28 11.45
N ASP A 100 -18.58 8.12 12.05
CA ASP A 100 -18.36 7.96 13.49
C ASP A 100 -16.87 7.97 13.85
N ALA A 101 -16.59 8.16 15.14
CA ALA A 101 -15.22 8.31 15.63
C ALA A 101 -14.36 7.06 15.41
N TYR A 102 -14.96 5.86 15.47
CA TYR A 102 -14.25 4.60 15.28
C TYR A 102 -13.87 4.41 13.81
N GLN A 103 -14.80 4.66 12.89
CA GLN A 103 -14.52 4.64 11.45
C GLN A 103 -13.41 5.63 11.06
N LEU A 104 -13.47 6.87 11.57
CA LEU A 104 -12.42 7.86 11.31
C LEU A 104 -11.07 7.46 11.88
N SER A 105 -11.04 6.82 13.06
CA SER A 105 -9.79 6.30 13.63
C SER A 105 -9.18 5.27 12.70
N ARG A 106 -9.96 4.27 12.28
CA ARG A 106 -9.47 3.21 11.38
C ARG A 106 -8.93 3.75 10.06
N LEU A 107 -9.65 4.66 9.41
CA LEU A 107 -9.19 5.28 8.16
C LEU A 107 -7.87 6.06 8.33
N ARG A 108 -7.71 6.77 9.45
CA ARG A 108 -6.47 7.49 9.77
C ARG A 108 -5.31 6.56 10.04
N ASP A 109 -5.58 5.42 10.67
CA ASP A 109 -4.56 4.40 10.94
C ASP A 109 -4.12 3.73 9.63
N SER A 110 -5.05 3.40 8.73
CA SER A 110 -4.72 2.93 7.37
C SER A 110 -3.86 3.93 6.59
N GLU A 111 -4.27 5.21 6.54
CA GLU A 111 -3.50 6.27 5.87
C GLU A 111 -2.09 6.41 6.47
N ARG A 112 -1.97 6.36 7.81
CA ARG A 112 -0.69 6.41 8.51
C ARG A 112 0.21 5.25 8.11
N CYS A 113 -0.31 4.04 8.08
CA CYS A 113 0.45 2.85 7.71
C CYS A 113 0.93 2.92 6.24
N LEU A 114 0.05 3.29 5.31
CA LEU A 114 0.42 3.45 3.90
C LEU A 114 1.52 4.50 3.71
N ASN A 115 1.37 5.67 4.33
CA ASN A 115 2.40 6.73 4.30
C ASN A 115 3.72 6.27 4.94
N THR A 116 3.64 5.53 6.04
CA THR A 116 4.82 5.01 6.75
C THR A 116 5.63 4.05 5.88
N VAL A 117 4.96 3.22 5.08
CA VAL A 117 5.65 2.33 4.14
C VAL A 117 6.15 3.11 2.92
N ARG A 118 5.36 4.03 2.35
CA ARG A 118 5.80 4.90 1.25
C ARG A 118 7.11 5.61 1.59
N ASP A 119 7.22 6.13 2.81
CA ASP A 119 8.34 6.95 3.28
C ASP A 119 9.46 6.15 3.97
N ALA A 120 9.40 4.81 3.90
CA ALA A 120 10.45 3.97 4.48
C ALA A 120 11.80 4.18 3.76
N PRO A 121 12.90 4.45 4.50
CA PRO A 121 14.23 4.68 3.90
C PRO A 121 14.71 3.53 3.00
N GLU A 122 14.36 2.29 3.32
CA GLU A 122 14.72 1.10 2.55
C GLU A 122 14.06 1.12 1.16
N LEU A 123 12.81 1.58 1.07
CA LEU A 123 12.11 1.74 -0.20
C LEU A 123 12.64 2.94 -0.99
N GLU A 124 13.12 3.99 -0.31
CA GLU A 124 13.77 5.11 -0.98
C GLU A 124 15.09 4.68 -1.64
N ILE A 125 15.94 3.96 -0.91
CA ILE A 125 17.18 3.37 -1.47
C ILE A 125 16.85 2.49 -2.67
N ARG A 126 15.78 1.70 -2.57
CA ARG A 126 15.33 0.83 -3.67
C ARG A 126 14.98 1.63 -4.93
N ARG A 127 14.24 2.74 -4.80
CA ARG A 127 13.86 3.61 -5.93
C ARG A 127 15.08 4.23 -6.59
N LEU A 128 16.04 4.69 -5.79
CA LEU A 128 17.30 5.26 -6.30
C LEU A 128 18.12 4.22 -7.07
N ASN A 129 18.23 3.00 -6.54
CA ASN A 129 18.93 1.90 -7.23
C ASN A 129 18.24 1.51 -8.54
N LEU A 130 16.90 1.48 -8.56
CA LEU A 130 16.13 1.23 -9.78
C LEU A 130 16.33 2.33 -10.83
N GLU A 131 16.34 3.61 -10.44
CA GLU A 131 16.64 4.72 -11.35
C GLU A 131 18.03 4.55 -11.97
N ALA A 132 19.05 4.30 -11.13
CA ALA A 132 20.43 4.19 -11.59
C ALA A 132 20.60 3.01 -12.56
N ARG A 133 19.96 1.87 -12.25
CA ARG A 133 19.88 0.71 -13.13
C ARG A 133 19.19 1.05 -14.45
N ASN A 134 18.02 1.68 -14.40
CA ASN A 134 17.26 2.04 -15.60
C ASN A 134 18.07 2.96 -16.52
N ARG A 135 18.75 3.96 -15.94
CA ARG A 135 19.64 4.87 -16.68
C ARG A 135 20.82 4.14 -17.34
N LYS A 136 21.39 3.14 -16.67
CA LYS A 136 22.49 2.30 -17.20
C LYS A 136 22.02 1.37 -18.32
N GLU A 137 20.84 0.77 -18.20
CA GLU A 137 20.31 -0.21 -19.15
C GLU A 137 19.68 0.45 -20.39
N MET A 138 19.14 1.66 -20.26
CA MET A 138 18.44 2.40 -21.31
C MET A 138 19.13 2.38 -22.69
N PRO A 139 20.45 2.64 -22.83
CA PRO A 139 21.09 2.66 -24.14
C PRO A 139 21.16 1.28 -24.80
N SER A 140 21.18 0.20 -24.01
CA SER A 140 21.14 -1.18 -24.54
C SER A 140 19.75 -1.52 -25.04
N ILE A 141 18.73 -1.20 -24.24
CA ILE A 141 17.34 -1.48 -24.57
C ILE A 141 16.91 -0.70 -25.82
N LYS A 142 17.27 0.59 -25.93
CA LYS A 142 16.99 1.38 -27.15
C LYS A 142 17.59 0.76 -28.41
N ARG A 143 18.82 0.22 -28.32
CA ARG A 143 19.47 -0.48 -29.44
C ARG A 143 18.74 -1.76 -29.81
N GLU A 144 18.26 -2.50 -28.82
CA GLU A 144 17.48 -3.72 -29.04
C GLU A 144 16.13 -3.42 -29.70
N VAL A 145 15.41 -2.40 -29.22
CA VAL A 145 14.14 -1.94 -29.82
C VAL A 145 14.34 -1.55 -31.29
N LEU A 146 15.38 -0.76 -31.60
CA LEU A 146 15.68 -0.38 -32.99
C LEU A 146 16.03 -1.58 -33.86
N LYS A 147 16.78 -2.55 -33.33
CA LYS A 147 17.18 -3.76 -34.06
C LYS A 147 15.99 -4.67 -34.37
N ASN A 148 15.03 -4.77 -33.44
CA ASN A 148 13.88 -5.64 -33.57
C ASN A 148 12.70 -4.98 -34.32
N ALA A 149 12.75 -3.67 -34.53
CA ALA A 149 11.71 -2.95 -35.26
C ALA A 149 11.82 -3.19 -36.76
N SER A 150 10.67 -3.52 -37.38
CA SER A 150 10.57 -3.76 -38.83
C SER A 150 10.42 -2.48 -39.64
N SER A 151 9.76 -1.46 -39.07
CA SER A 151 9.44 -0.19 -39.73
C SER A 151 9.19 0.90 -38.70
N CYS A 152 9.15 2.16 -39.16
CA CYS A 152 8.72 3.29 -38.37
C CYS A 152 7.22 3.18 -38.05
N ILE A 153 6.75 3.83 -36.98
CA ILE A 153 5.32 3.97 -36.69
C ILE A 153 4.51 4.57 -37.85
N SER A 154 5.14 5.36 -38.74
CA SER A 154 4.51 5.89 -39.95
C SER A 154 4.29 4.83 -41.05
N GLY A 155 4.83 3.62 -40.89
CA GLY A 155 4.87 2.58 -41.92
C GLY A 155 6.04 2.70 -42.89
N GLU A 156 6.81 3.79 -42.81
CA GLU A 156 8.00 3.98 -43.62
C GLU A 156 9.17 3.10 -43.14
N PRO A 157 10.10 2.72 -44.03
CA PRO A 157 11.35 2.07 -43.62
C PRO A 157 12.12 2.92 -42.59
N LEU A 158 12.80 2.27 -41.66
CA LEU A 158 13.65 2.95 -40.69
C LEU A 158 14.89 3.53 -41.37
N GLY A 159 15.11 4.83 -41.17
CA GLY A 159 16.29 5.55 -41.63
C GLY A 159 17.53 5.25 -40.78
N GLN A 160 18.69 5.75 -41.21
CA GLN A 160 19.93 5.70 -40.41
C GLN A 160 19.86 6.58 -39.16
N ASP A 161 18.98 7.58 -39.17
CA ASP A 161 18.65 8.49 -38.09
C ASP A 161 17.44 8.01 -37.27
N ALA A 162 17.12 6.71 -37.32
CA ALA A 162 16.05 6.15 -36.52
C ALA A 162 16.36 6.28 -35.02
N GLU A 163 15.36 6.72 -34.28
CA GLU A 163 15.38 6.96 -32.85
C GLU A 163 14.29 6.11 -32.16
N VAL A 164 14.33 6.08 -30.83
CA VAL A 164 13.29 5.44 -30.03
C VAL A 164 12.43 6.52 -29.38
N HIS A 165 11.14 6.44 -29.64
CA HIS A 165 10.11 7.21 -28.97
C HIS A 165 9.51 6.39 -27.82
N HIS A 166 9.30 7.02 -26.67
CA HIS A 166 8.51 6.46 -25.58
C HIS A 166 7.04 6.83 -25.78
N GLU A 167 6.13 5.86 -25.82
CA GLU A 167 4.70 6.13 -26.02
C GLU A 167 4.09 6.95 -24.87
N GLY A 168 4.52 6.67 -23.64
CA GLY A 168 4.19 7.45 -22.45
C GLY A 168 5.29 8.46 -22.06
N ARG A 169 4.90 9.51 -21.33
CA ARG A 169 5.85 10.46 -20.75
C ARG A 169 6.67 9.78 -19.64
N VAL A 170 7.96 9.59 -19.91
CA VAL A 170 8.93 9.04 -18.94
C VAL A 170 8.99 9.85 -17.63
N ALA A 171 8.74 11.16 -17.70
CA ALA A 171 8.70 12.01 -16.52
C ALA A 171 7.52 11.67 -15.57
N ASP A 172 6.42 11.14 -16.11
CA ASP A 172 5.22 10.79 -15.33
C ASP A 172 5.23 9.31 -14.93
N ARG A 173 5.77 8.43 -15.78
CA ARG A 173 5.89 6.97 -15.55
C ARG A 173 7.35 6.50 -15.73
N PRO A 174 8.26 6.85 -14.81
CA PRO A 174 9.68 6.48 -14.91
C PRO A 174 9.94 4.97 -14.75
N ASP A 175 9.00 4.26 -14.13
CA ASP A 175 8.98 2.79 -14.02
C ASP A 175 8.91 2.10 -15.38
N LEU A 176 8.17 2.69 -16.34
CA LEU A 176 8.03 2.17 -17.70
C LEU A 176 9.15 2.65 -18.65
N SER A 177 10.17 3.34 -18.13
CA SER A 177 11.18 3.99 -18.95
C SER A 177 12.08 3.01 -19.71
N VAL A 178 12.26 1.80 -19.17
CA VAL A 178 13.04 0.70 -19.75
C VAL A 178 12.19 -0.40 -20.36
N GLU A 179 10.87 -0.29 -20.27
CA GLU A 179 9.94 -1.29 -20.78
C GLU A 179 9.89 -1.23 -22.32
N PRO A 180 10.34 -2.27 -23.06
CA PRO A 180 10.37 -2.23 -24.52
C PRO A 180 8.98 -2.06 -25.15
N SER A 181 7.92 -2.55 -24.50
CA SER A 181 6.55 -2.39 -24.98
C SER A 181 6.06 -0.94 -24.98
N ASN A 182 6.62 -0.09 -24.10
CA ASN A 182 6.42 1.36 -24.03
C ASN A 182 7.32 2.15 -25.01
N MET A 183 8.05 1.46 -25.89
CA MET A 183 8.95 2.07 -26.87
C MET A 183 8.53 1.75 -28.31
N ARG A 184 8.79 2.69 -29.22
CA ARG A 184 8.58 2.54 -30.66
C ARG A 184 9.76 3.12 -31.43
N ALA A 185 10.20 2.41 -32.46
CA ALA A 185 11.17 2.94 -33.41
C ALA A 185 10.51 3.99 -34.32
N VAL A 186 11.14 5.16 -34.42
CA VAL A 186 10.65 6.29 -35.21
C VAL A 186 11.78 6.95 -35.98
N ASN A 187 11.50 7.42 -37.19
CA ASN A 187 12.45 8.29 -37.89
C ASN A 187 12.50 9.67 -37.21
N SER A 188 13.65 10.35 -37.25
CA SER A 188 13.85 11.62 -36.51
C SER A 188 12.81 12.69 -36.86
N GLY A 189 12.38 12.77 -38.12
CA GLY A 189 11.30 13.67 -38.55
C GLY A 189 9.96 13.39 -37.87
N ILE A 190 9.56 12.11 -37.81
CA ILE A 190 8.33 11.66 -37.14
C ILE A 190 8.44 11.88 -35.63
N HIS A 191 9.62 11.63 -35.05
CA HIS A 191 9.85 11.88 -33.63
C HIS A 191 9.59 13.34 -33.27
N ARG A 192 10.15 14.27 -34.04
CA ARG A 192 9.92 15.72 -33.85
C ARG A 192 8.45 16.10 -34.00
N LEU A 193 7.74 15.50 -34.97
CA LEU A 193 6.31 15.75 -35.16
C LEU A 193 5.49 15.32 -33.95
N ILE A 194 5.73 14.12 -33.40
CA ILE A 194 5.02 13.61 -32.22
C ILE A 194 5.20 14.57 -31.03
N HIS A 195 6.43 15.07 -30.81
CA HIS A 195 6.69 16.06 -29.76
C HIS A 195 6.07 17.43 -30.05
N ALA A 196 6.09 17.91 -31.29
CA ALA A 196 5.48 19.17 -31.68
C ALA A 196 3.95 19.16 -31.44
N GLU A 197 3.31 18.01 -31.68
CA GLU A 197 1.88 17.80 -31.51
C GLU A 197 1.48 17.35 -30.09
N GLN A 198 2.45 17.23 -29.17
CA GLN A 198 2.24 16.79 -27.79
C GLN A 198 1.52 15.43 -27.69
N ALA A 199 1.74 14.54 -28.66
CA ALA A 199 1.06 13.24 -28.75
C ALA A 199 1.70 12.19 -27.83
N HIS A 200 1.75 12.48 -26.53
CA HIS A 200 2.41 11.67 -25.48
C HIS A 200 1.48 10.72 -24.73
N THR A 201 0.34 10.38 -25.35
CA THR A 201 -0.59 9.37 -24.85
C THR A 201 -0.96 8.44 -25.99
N PRO A 202 -1.30 7.18 -25.71
CA PRO A 202 -1.85 6.25 -26.71
C PRO A 202 -2.94 6.88 -27.59
N GLN A 203 -3.89 7.56 -26.97
CA GLN A 203 -5.04 8.16 -27.65
C GLN A 203 -4.62 9.32 -28.56
N ALA A 204 -3.72 10.19 -28.08
CA ALA A 204 -3.22 11.31 -28.88
C ALA A 204 -2.33 10.83 -30.04
N LEU A 205 -1.52 9.80 -29.82
CA LEU A 205 -0.67 9.20 -30.84
C LEU A 205 -1.50 8.49 -31.91
N ASP A 206 -2.54 7.75 -31.52
CA ASP A 206 -3.48 7.14 -32.46
C ASP A 206 -4.25 8.21 -33.27
N ALA A 207 -4.67 9.31 -32.63
CA ALA A 207 -5.31 10.42 -33.31
C ALA A 207 -4.39 11.12 -34.32
N LEU A 208 -3.12 11.33 -33.95
CA LEU A 208 -2.09 11.85 -34.84
C LEU A 208 -1.87 10.89 -36.02
N GLY A 209 -1.68 9.61 -35.74
CA GLY A 209 -1.49 8.59 -36.77
C GLY A 209 -2.66 8.53 -37.76
N LYS A 210 -3.91 8.65 -37.28
CA LYS A 210 -5.09 8.72 -38.16
C LYS A 210 -5.07 9.95 -39.06
N ARG A 211 -4.66 11.11 -38.54
CA ARG A 211 -4.60 12.36 -39.30
C ARG A 211 -3.50 12.33 -40.36
N GLU A 212 -2.33 11.80 -40.01
CA GLU A 212 -1.18 11.68 -40.90
C GLU A 212 -1.23 10.46 -41.82
N GLY A 213 -2.25 9.60 -41.69
CA GLY A 213 -2.44 8.41 -42.53
C GLY A 213 -1.52 7.24 -42.21
N TRP A 214 -1.01 7.16 -40.98
CA TRP A 214 -0.14 6.06 -40.53
C TRP A 214 -0.93 4.74 -40.38
N PRO A 215 -0.28 3.60 -40.65
CA PRO A 215 -0.90 2.30 -40.47
C PRO A 215 -1.28 2.14 -38.99
N GLN A 216 -2.57 1.89 -38.76
CA GLN A 216 -3.07 1.65 -37.40
C GLN A 216 -2.52 0.29 -36.96
N THR A 217 -1.60 0.31 -36.00
CA THR A 217 -1.21 -0.93 -35.33
C THR A 217 -2.43 -1.41 -34.55
N LYS A 218 -2.89 -2.62 -34.85
CA LYS A 218 -3.96 -3.26 -34.10
C LYS A 218 -3.42 -3.50 -32.69
N ARG A 219 -3.60 -2.55 -31.77
CA ARG A 219 -3.44 -2.83 -30.34
C ARG A 219 -4.39 -4.00 -30.07
N GLU A 220 -3.89 -5.11 -29.53
CA GLU A 220 -4.77 -6.16 -29.04
C GLU A 220 -5.80 -5.50 -28.12
N PRO A 221 -7.09 -5.82 -28.25
CA PRO A 221 -8.08 -5.34 -27.32
C PRO A 221 -7.59 -5.73 -25.93
N GLU A 222 -7.47 -4.70 -25.12
CA GLU A 222 -7.15 -4.74 -23.71
C GLU A 222 -7.89 -5.93 -23.06
N PRO A 223 -7.21 -6.89 -22.41
CA PRO A 223 -7.86 -8.13 -21.93
C PRO A 223 -9.02 -7.75 -21.01
N GLU A 224 -10.22 -8.26 -21.28
CA GLU A 224 -11.37 -8.06 -20.40
C GLU A 224 -10.97 -8.45 -18.97
N PRO A 225 -11.41 -7.70 -17.95
CA PRO A 225 -11.16 -8.08 -16.56
C PRO A 225 -11.60 -9.54 -16.38
N GLU A 226 -10.69 -10.38 -15.88
CA GLU A 226 -11.00 -11.78 -15.60
C GLU A 226 -12.31 -11.81 -14.77
N PRO A 227 -13.28 -12.68 -15.14
CA PRO A 227 -14.53 -12.78 -14.40
C PRO A 227 -14.24 -12.96 -12.92
N GLU A 228 -14.95 -12.22 -12.08
CA GLU A 228 -14.73 -12.23 -10.64
C GLU A 228 -14.75 -13.66 -10.10
N PRO A 229 -13.85 -14.03 -9.17
CA PRO A 229 -13.97 -15.29 -8.45
C PRO A 229 -15.35 -15.32 -7.79
N GLU A 230 -16.10 -16.40 -8.04
CA GLU A 230 -17.39 -16.61 -7.39
C GLU A 230 -17.21 -16.46 -5.88
N PRO A 231 -18.11 -15.75 -5.17
CA PRO A 231 -18.02 -15.60 -3.73
C PRO A 231 -17.96 -16.99 -3.09
N GLU A 232 -16.94 -17.24 -2.27
CA GLU A 232 -16.86 -18.48 -1.51
C GLU A 232 -18.14 -18.67 -0.70
N PRO A 233 -18.68 -19.91 -0.62
CA PRO A 233 -19.89 -20.19 0.12
C PRO A 233 -19.72 -19.71 1.57
N GLU A 234 -20.71 -18.98 2.08
CA GLU A 234 -20.70 -18.49 3.46
C GLU A 234 -20.43 -19.64 4.44
N PRO A 235 -19.54 -19.45 5.43
CA PRO A 235 -19.31 -20.47 6.45
C PRO A 235 -20.63 -20.78 7.14
N GLU A 236 -20.96 -22.07 7.24
CA GLU A 236 -22.14 -22.52 7.97
C GLU A 236 -22.14 -21.93 9.38
N PRO A 237 -23.30 -21.44 9.88
CA PRO A 237 -23.38 -20.87 11.20
C PRO A 237 -22.88 -21.87 12.24
N GLU A 238 -21.91 -21.45 13.06
CA GLU A 238 -21.42 -22.28 14.16
C GLU A 238 -22.59 -22.68 15.06
N PRO A 239 -22.63 -23.94 15.53
CA PRO A 239 -23.67 -24.41 16.43
C PRO A 239 -23.69 -23.52 17.68
N GLU A 240 -24.89 -23.05 18.05
CA GLU A 240 -25.08 -22.23 19.26
C GLU A 240 -24.47 -22.94 20.48
N PRO A 241 -23.74 -22.21 21.35
CA PRO A 241 -23.17 -22.79 22.55
C PRO A 241 -24.29 -23.40 23.41
N GLU A 242 -24.08 -24.64 23.85
CA GLU A 242 -25.02 -25.29 24.77
C GLU A 242 -25.20 -24.43 26.03
N PRO A 243 -26.45 -24.33 26.55
CA PRO A 243 -26.73 -23.54 27.74
C PRO A 243 -25.86 -24.02 28.90
N GLU A 244 -25.18 -23.08 29.56
CA GLU A 244 -24.39 -23.38 30.75
C GLU A 244 -25.27 -24.06 31.82
N PRO A 245 -24.74 -25.05 32.55
CA PRO A 245 -25.47 -25.70 33.63
C PRO A 245 -25.84 -24.67 34.70
N GLU A 246 -27.10 -24.69 35.13
CA GLU A 246 -27.58 -23.83 36.22
C GLU A 246 -26.72 -24.01 37.47
N PRO A 247 -26.40 -22.92 38.19
CA PRO A 247 -25.61 -22.98 39.41
C PRO A 247 -26.33 -23.86 40.46
N GLU A 248 -25.58 -24.78 41.06
CA GLU A 248 -26.08 -25.59 42.18
C GLU A 248 -26.52 -24.67 43.34
N PRO A 249 -27.60 -25.03 44.05
CA PRO A 249 -28.08 -24.25 45.18
C PRO A 249 -27.00 -24.14 46.27
N GLU A 250 -26.76 -22.92 46.75
CA GLU A 250 -25.86 -22.66 47.86
C GLU A 250 -26.28 -23.45 49.12
N PRO A 251 -25.32 -23.98 49.90
CA PRO A 251 -25.62 -24.68 51.14
C PRO A 251 -26.28 -23.76 52.16
N GLU A 252 -27.41 -24.21 52.74
CA GLU A 252 -28.11 -23.52 53.81
C GLU A 252 -27.18 -23.27 55.01
N HIS A 253 -27.09 -22.02 55.46
CA HIS A 253 -26.37 -21.65 56.66
C HIS A 253 -27.03 -22.25 57.91
N GLU A 254 -26.25 -22.96 58.73
CA GLU A 254 -26.66 -23.37 60.07
C GLU A 254 -26.98 -22.14 60.94
N PRO A 255 -27.97 -22.20 61.84
CA PRO A 255 -28.33 -21.08 62.70
C PRO A 255 -27.19 -20.71 63.67
N GLU A 256 -26.94 -19.41 63.81
CA GLU A 256 -25.95 -18.87 64.75
C GLU A 256 -26.25 -19.29 66.20
N PRO A 257 -25.22 -19.56 67.02
CA PRO A 257 -25.39 -19.87 68.44
C PRO A 257 -25.90 -18.64 69.23
N GLU A 258 -26.82 -18.88 70.16
CA GLU A 258 -27.34 -17.86 71.08
C GLU A 258 -26.23 -17.23 71.95
N PRO A 259 -26.31 -15.92 72.26
CA PRO A 259 -25.32 -15.24 73.09
C PRO A 259 -25.37 -15.70 74.56
N GLU A 260 -24.20 -16.00 75.12
CA GLU A 260 -24.00 -16.27 76.55
C GLU A 260 -24.23 -15.02 77.44
N PRO A 261 -24.67 -15.21 78.70
CA PRO A 261 -25.05 -14.10 79.58
C PRO A 261 -23.86 -13.23 80.04
N GLU A 262 -24.07 -11.91 80.02
CA GLU A 262 -23.13 -10.88 80.46
C GLU A 262 -22.79 -11.00 81.96
N HIS A 263 -21.50 -11.20 82.25
CA HIS A 263 -20.98 -11.08 83.62
C HIS A 263 -20.79 -9.61 84.01
N GLU A 264 -21.49 -9.20 85.08
CA GLU A 264 -21.45 -7.87 85.70
C GLU A 264 -20.02 -7.36 85.97
N ALA A 265 -19.76 -6.16 85.46
CA ALA A 265 -18.53 -5.41 85.69
C ALA A 265 -18.40 -4.96 87.16
N SER A 266 -17.34 -5.45 87.81
CA SER A 266 -16.87 -4.97 89.10
C SER A 266 -16.36 -3.52 88.99
N LEU A 267 -17.00 -2.61 89.74
CA LEU A 267 -16.63 -1.19 89.82
C LEU A 267 -15.27 -0.99 90.52
N PRO A 268 -14.39 -0.09 90.05
CA PRO A 268 -13.17 0.27 90.77
C PRO A 268 -13.46 1.23 91.95
N PRO A 269 -12.66 1.18 93.03
CA PRO A 269 -12.88 1.97 94.25
C PRO A 269 -12.60 3.47 94.08
N LYS A 270 -13.38 4.27 94.82
CA LYS A 270 -13.42 5.73 94.80
C LYS A 270 -12.08 6.39 95.14
N TYR A 271 -11.59 7.24 94.22
CA TYR A 271 -10.43 8.11 94.41
C TYR A 271 -10.75 9.22 95.44
N ARG A 272 -9.93 9.33 96.50
CA ARG A 272 -10.02 10.38 97.53
C ARG A 272 -9.02 11.49 97.17
N GLY A 273 -9.54 12.65 96.73
CA GLY A 273 -8.72 13.80 96.32
C GLY A 273 -7.90 14.43 97.46
N PRO A 274 -6.81 15.16 97.13
CA PRO A 274 -5.97 15.84 98.12
C PRO A 274 -6.63 17.13 98.63
N LYS A 275 -6.51 17.35 99.95
CA LYS A 275 -6.98 18.55 100.64
C LYS A 275 -6.10 19.74 100.28
N THR A 276 -6.71 20.78 99.70
CA THR A 276 -6.12 22.13 99.63
C THR A 276 -6.00 22.69 101.05
N GLY A 277 -4.80 23.16 101.41
CA GLY A 277 -4.56 23.90 102.64
C GLY A 277 -5.23 25.28 102.61
N ASN A 278 -5.51 25.81 103.80
CA ASN A 278 -5.82 27.22 103.99
C ASN A 278 -5.13 27.71 105.27
N THR A 279 -4.48 28.87 105.14
CA THR A 279 -3.88 29.76 106.16
C THR A 279 -2.74 29.26 107.03
#